data_AF-A0A2V6AA03-F1
#
_entry.id   AF-A0A2V6AA03-F1
#
_cell.length_a   1.000
_cell.length_b   1.000
_cell.length_c   1.000
_cell.angle_alpha   90.00
_cell.angle_beta   90.00
_cell.angle_gamma   90.00
#
_symmetry.space_group_name_H-M   'P 1'
#
loop_
_entity.id
_entity.type
_entity.pdbx_description
1 polymer ?
#
loop_
_entity_poly.entity_id
_entity_poly.type
_entity_poly.pdbx_seq_one_letter_code
_entity_poly.pdbx_strand_id
1 'polypeptide(L)' 'MKTLASKIQLEFQIEGVGHCAVYEDELQPIWPLNEQDREAKIAQFAKEYGFHLSFYKLGLCAIFVKNPTSFRL' A
#
# COMPACT_ATOMS: atom_id res chain seq x y z
N MET A 1 -3.39 -3.83 10.28
CA MET A 1 -3.19 -4.17 8.85
C MET A 1 -4.50 -4.30 8.07
N LYS A 2 -5.49 -5.11 8.49
CA LYS A 2 -6.79 -5.23 7.76
C LYS A 2 -7.48 -3.88 7.50
N THR A 3 -7.48 -2.97 8.49
CA THR A 3 -8.04 -1.62 8.35
C THR A 3 -7.37 -0.80 7.25
N LEU A 4 -6.03 -0.88 7.13
CA LEU A 4 -5.28 -0.18 6.08
C LEU A 4 -5.63 -0.74 4.70
N ALA A 5 -5.70 -2.06 4.57
CA ALA A 5 -6.07 -2.70 3.30
C ALA A 5 -7.50 -2.33 2.87
N SER A 6 -8.45 -2.27 3.81
CA SER A 6 -9.81 -1.81 3.52
C SER A 6 -9.87 -0.35 3.08
N LYS A 7 -9.05 0.53 3.69
CA LYS A 7 -8.93 1.93 3.26
C LYS A 7 -8.43 2.00 1.81
N ILE A 8 -7.34 1.30 1.49
CA ILE A 8 -6.76 1.27 0.13
C ILE A 8 -7.79 0.75 -0.89
N GLN A 9 -8.54 -0.31 -0.57
CA GLN A 9 -9.58 -0.84 -1.46
C GLN A 9 -10.71 0.16 -1.70
N LEU A 10 -11.12 0.88 -0.66
CA LEU A 10 -12.17 1.88 -0.75
C LEU A 10 -11.72 3.06 -1.61
N GLU A 11 -10.49 3.54 -1.43
CA GLU A 11 -9.91 4.62 -2.26
C GLU A 11 -9.90 4.24 -3.75
N PHE A 12 -9.50 3.01 -4.08
CA PHE A 12 -9.55 2.52 -5.46
C PHE A 12 -10.97 2.52 -6.06
N GLN A 13 -12.01 2.33 -5.24
CA GLN A 13 -13.40 2.36 -5.69
C GLN A 13 -13.93 3.78 -5.87
N ILE A 14 -13.52 4.71 -4.99
CA ILE A 14 -14.02 6.09 -4.97
C ILE A 14 -13.35 6.94 -6.04
N GLU A 15 -12.01 6.93 -6.10
CA GLU A 15 -11.29 7.88 -6.94
C GLU A 15 -11.26 7.46 -8.41
N GLY A 16 -11.55 6.19 -8.73
CA GLY A 16 -11.48 5.64 -10.09
C GLY A 16 -10.06 5.57 -10.67
N VAL A 17 -9.12 6.29 -10.06
CA VAL A 17 -7.69 6.21 -10.29
C VAL A 17 -7.19 5.03 -9.47
N GLY A 18 -6.75 3.96 -10.13
CA GLY A 18 -6.37 2.69 -9.48
C GLY A 18 -5.08 2.75 -8.64
N HIS A 19 -4.83 3.86 -7.92
CA HIS A 19 -3.72 4.08 -7.01
C HIS A 19 -4.18 4.76 -5.71
N CYS A 20 -3.41 4.60 -4.64
CA CYS A 20 -3.69 5.13 -3.30
C CYS A 20 -2.36 5.44 -2.64
N ALA A 21 -2.16 6.71 -2.26
CA ALA A 21 -1.01 7.14 -1.48
C ALA A 21 -1.31 7.01 0.01
N VAL A 22 -0.41 6.36 0.75
CA VAL A 22 -0.44 6.25 2.21
C VAL A 22 0.80 6.96 2.74
N TYR A 23 0.59 8.04 3.48
CA TYR A 23 1.66 8.90 3.95
C TYR A 23 2.36 8.33 5.19
N GLU A 24 3.53 8.88 5.49
CA GLU A 24 4.41 8.35 6.53
C GLU A 24 3.75 8.27 7.92
N ASP A 25 2.89 9.22 8.27
CA ASP A 25 2.13 9.24 9.52
C ASP A 25 1.16 8.06 9.66
N GLU A 26 0.66 7.54 8.54
CA GLU A 26 -0.18 6.33 8.51
C GLU A 26 0.64 5.04 8.48
N LEU A 27 1.87 5.10 7.95
CA LEU A 27 2.77 3.95 7.86
C LEU A 27 3.48 3.67 9.18
N GLN A 28 3.94 4.71 9.89
CA GLN A 28 4.72 4.60 11.12
C GLN A 28 4.08 3.74 12.22
N PRO A 29 2.76 3.83 12.49
CA PRO A 29 2.12 2.99 13.51
C PRO A 29 2.13 1.49 13.19
N ILE A 30 2.33 1.12 11.92
CA ILE A 30 2.32 -0.27 11.46
C ILE A 30 3.74 -0.78 11.24
N TRP A 31 4.58 0.06 10.63
CA TRP A 31 5.99 -0.18 10.38
C TRP A 31 6.79 1.00 10.89
N PRO A 32 7.49 0.90 12.03
CA PRO A 32 8.34 1.98 12.56
C PRO A 32 9.44 2.42 11.58
N LEU A 33 9.96 3.65 11.71
CA LEU A 33 11.02 4.17 10.82
C LEU A 33 12.31 3.34 10.85
N ASN A 34 12.62 2.72 11.99
CA ASN A 34 13.80 1.88 12.20
C ASN A 34 13.54 0.40 11.91
N GLU A 35 12.38 0.06 11.35
CA GLU A 35 12.03 -1.30 10.98
C GLU A 35 13.00 -1.82 9.92
N GLN A 36 13.59 -2.99 10.19
CA GLN A 36 14.48 -3.63 9.21
C GLN A 36 13.64 -4.15 8.04
N ASP A 37 14.15 -3.97 6.83
CA ASP A 37 13.51 -4.39 5.58
C ASP A 37 12.09 -3.80 5.41
N ARG A 38 11.89 -2.58 5.92
CA ARG A 38 10.59 -1.87 5.96
C ARG A 38 9.87 -1.87 4.62
N GLU A 39 10.58 -1.50 3.56
CA GLU A 39 10.03 -1.50 2.19
C GLU A 39 9.57 -2.90 1.76
N ALA A 40 10.37 -3.93 2.04
CA ALA A 40 10.03 -5.30 1.69
C ALA A 40 8.77 -5.78 2.45
N LYS A 41 8.62 -5.38 3.73
CA LYS A 41 7.41 -5.68 4.52
C LYS A 41 6.17 -4.96 3.98
N ILE A 42 6.30 -3.71 3.56
CA ILE A 42 5.22 -2.95 2.92
C ILE A 42 4.82 -3.58 1.59
N ALA A 43 5.80 -3.99 0.77
CA ALA A 43 5.57 -4.70 -0.48
C ALA A 43 4.90 -6.06 -0.27
N GLN A 44 5.32 -6.80 0.76
CA GLN A 44 4.71 -8.08 1.12
C GLN A 44 3.26 -7.90 1.57
N PHE A 45 2.96 -6.88 2.39
CA PHE A 45 1.60 -6.50 2.72
C PHE A 45 0.77 -6.20 1.46
N ALA A 46 1.32 -5.42 0.51
CA ALA A 46 0.62 -5.14 -0.75
C ALA A 46 0.23 -6.43 -1.46
N LYS A 47 1.18 -7.36 -1.60
CA LYS A 47 0.97 -8.66 -2.24
C LYS A 47 -0.09 -9.51 -1.54
N GLU A 48 -0.06 -9.58 -0.21
CA GLU A 48 -1.02 -10.35 0.60
C GLU A 48 -2.48 -9.88 0.43
N TYR A 49 -2.67 -8.57 0.22
CA TYR A 49 -4.01 -7.99 0.05
C TYR A 49 -4.40 -7.73 -1.42
N GLY A 50 -3.60 -8.21 -2.38
CA GLY A 50 -3.92 -8.13 -3.82
C GLY A 50 -3.62 -6.77 -4.45
N PHE A 51 -2.70 -6.01 -3.88
CA PHE A 51 -2.19 -4.74 -4.41
C PHE A 51 -0.76 -4.90 -4.93
N HIS A 52 -0.25 -3.83 -5.54
CA HIS A 52 1.16 -3.69 -5.88
C HIS A 52 1.72 -2.41 -5.26
N LEU A 53 2.88 -2.49 -4.61
CA LEU A 53 3.61 -1.31 -4.15
C LEU A 53 4.37 -0.73 -5.35
N SER A 54 3.91 0.41 -5.85
CA SER A 54 4.49 1.08 -7.03
C SER A 54 5.59 2.08 -6.68
N PHE A 55 5.56 2.62 -5.46
CA PHE A 55 6.52 3.58 -4.97
C PHE A 55 6.60 3.51 -3.45
N TYR A 56 7.81 3.66 -2.93
CA TYR A 56 8.05 3.89 -1.52
C TYR A 56 9.21 4.86 -1.32
N LYS A 57 9.03 5.81 -0.40
CA LYS A 57 10.11 6.66 0.10
C LYS A 57 9.93 6.89 1.59
N LEU A 58 10.94 6.50 2.36
CA LEU A 58 11.02 6.74 3.80
C LEU A 58 10.88 8.24 4.10
N GLY A 59 10.01 8.57 5.04
CA GLY A 59 9.71 9.95 5.43
C GLY A 59 8.68 10.65 4.53
N LEU A 60 8.16 9.96 3.50
CA LEU A 60 7.20 10.54 2.55
C LEU A 60 5.91 9.70 2.45
N CYS A 61 5.91 8.65 1.63
CA CYS A 61 4.72 7.82 1.40
C CYS A 61 5.05 6.48 0.73
N ALA A 62 4.04 5.61 0.74
CA ALA A 62 3.92 4.44 -0.11
C ALA A 62 2.74 4.65 -1.08
N ILE A 63 2.91 4.32 -2.37
CA ILE A 63 1.82 4.35 -3.35
C ILE A 63 1.48 2.92 -3.75
N PHE A 64 0.26 2.51 -3.41
CA PHE A 64 -0.30 1.22 -3.79
C PHE A 64 -1.12 1.38 -5.06
N VAL A 65 -1.03 0.41 -5.96
CA VAL A 65 -1.87 0.34 -7.16
C VAL A 65 -2.61 -0.99 -7.20
N LYS A 66 -3.73 -1.03 -7.92
CA LYS A 66 -4.45 -2.28 -8.18
C LYS A 66 -3.53 -3.24 -8.92
N ASN A 67 -3.47 -4.51 -8.50
CA ASN A 67 -2.60 -5.48 -9.13
C ASN A 67 -3.04 -5.70 -10.59
N PRO A 68 -2.16 -5.50 -11.61
CA PRO A 68 -2.55 -5.56 -13.01
C PRO A 68 -3.06 -6.95 -13.46
N THR A 69 -2.77 -8.01 -12.70
CA THR A 69 -3.24 -9.37 -13.02
C THR A 69 -4.69 -9.64 -12.64
N SER A 70 -5.41 -8.73 -11.96
CA SER A 70 -6.83 -8.89 -11.66
C SER A 70 -7.77 -8.75 -12.87
N PHE A 71 -7.22 -8.53 -14.08
CA PHE A 71 -7.97 -8.44 -15.34
C PHE A 71 -7.89 -9.70 -16.22
N ARG A 72 -7.28 -10.80 -15.75
CA ARG A 72 -7.32 -12.08 -16.48
C ARG A 72 -8.56 -12.87 -16.08
N LEU A 73 -9.62 -12.67 -16.85
CA LEU A 73 -10.68 -13.66 -17.08
C LEU A 73 -10.17 -14.76 -18.03
#